data_AF-A0A938ME44-F1
#
_entry.id   AF-A0A938ME44-F1
#
_cell.length_a   1.000
_cell.length_b   1.000
_cell.length_c   1.000
_cell.angle_alpha   90.00
_cell.angle_beta   90.00
_cell.angle_gamma   90.00
#
_symmetry.space_group_name_H-M   'P 1'
#
loop_
_entity.id
_entity.type
_entity.pdbx_description
1 polymer ?
#
loop_
_entity_poly.entity_id
_entity_poly.type
_entity_poly.pdbx_seq_one_letter_code
_entity_poly.pdbx_strand_id
1 'polypeptide(L)'
;MPCETRRQMMKTIQVEMPDEVMSLVGSAKAVEQEAKEAFVLNLVRKGTISKAKAAELLGLSLWQLPELLARYEIPWFAYGPHELEEDLGRLAAYELRQGKNK
;
A
#
# COMPACT_ATOMS: atom_id res chain seq x y z
N MET A 1 15.63 2.41 -26.04
CA MET A 1 14.25 2.22 -26.52
C MET A 1 13.34 3.10 -25.68
N PRO A 2 12.59 4.06 -26.24
CA PRO A 2 11.66 4.87 -25.46
C PRO A 2 10.44 4.01 -25.11
N CYS A 3 10.20 3.82 -23.82
CA CYS A 3 9.02 3.16 -23.30
C CYS A 3 7.76 3.93 -23.75
N GLU A 4 6.83 3.26 -24.41
CA GLU A 4 5.59 3.86 -24.90
C GLU A 4 4.73 4.30 -23.71
N THR A 5 4.62 5.61 -23.49
CA THR A 5 3.73 6.20 -22.50
C THR A 5 2.28 5.88 -22.86
N ARG A 6 1.71 4.87 -22.19
CA ARG A 6 0.29 4.53 -22.27
C ARG A 6 -0.52 5.78 -21.88
N ARG A 7 -1.18 6.44 -22.85
CA ARG A 7 -2.06 7.60 -22.59
C ARG A 7 -3.07 7.24 -21.50
N GLN A 8 -2.95 7.89 -20.35
CA GLN A 8 -3.86 7.71 -19.25
C GLN A 8 -5.09 8.58 -19.51
N MET A 9 -6.23 7.95 -19.76
CA MET A 9 -7.51 8.63 -19.90
C MET A 9 -8.03 9.00 -18.50
N MET A 10 -8.07 10.30 -18.21
CA MET A 10 -8.57 10.83 -16.94
C MET A 10 -10.10 10.89 -16.97
N LYS A 11 -10.72 10.53 -15.85
CA LYS A 11 -12.15 10.68 -15.62
C LYS A 11 -12.35 11.48 -14.33
N THR A 12 -13.23 12.47 -14.37
CA THR A 12 -13.59 13.29 -13.21
C THR A 12 -14.85 12.75 -12.55
N ILE A 13 -14.86 12.69 -11.23
CA ILE A 13 -15.99 12.29 -10.40
C ILE A 13 -16.32 13.48 -9.51
N GLN A 14 -17.61 13.81 -9.36
CA GLN A 14 -18.09 14.82 -8.42
C GLN A 14 -18.73 14.11 -7.23
N VAL A 15 -18.36 14.51 -6.02
CA VAL A 15 -18.85 13.95 -4.76
C VAL A 15 -19.24 15.11 -3.85
N GLU A 16 -20.45 15.08 -3.33
CA GLU A 16 -20.91 16.02 -2.30
C GLU A 16 -20.39 15.57 -0.94
N MET A 17 -19.73 16.46 -0.21
CA MET A 17 -19.21 16.19 1.13
C MET A 17 -19.74 17.23 2.12
N PRO A 18 -20.04 16.83 3.38
CA PRO A 18 -20.43 17.78 4.41
C PRO A 18 -19.33 18.81 4.68
N ASP A 19 -19.72 20.06 4.92
CA ASP A 19 -18.79 21.16 5.22
C ASP A 19 -17.94 20.87 6.47
N GLU A 20 -18.49 20.13 7.43
CA GLU A 20 -17.77 19.65 8.62
C GLU A 20 -16.51 18.87 8.24
N VAL A 21 -16.59 17.99 7.25
CA VAL A 21 -15.43 17.20 6.78
C VAL A 21 -14.44 18.10 6.03
N MET A 22 -14.94 19.04 5.22
CA MET A 22 -14.10 19.99 4.50
C MET A 22 -13.28 20.87 5.45
N SER A 23 -13.85 21.25 6.59
CA SER A 23 -13.18 22.05 7.61
C SER A 23 -12.01 21.33 8.31
N LEU A 24 -12.02 19.99 8.37
CA LEU A 24 -10.97 19.19 9.00
C LEU A 24 -9.69 19.11 8.16
N VAL A 25 -9.82 19.13 6.83
CA VAL A 25 -8.70 18.98 5.88
C VAL A 25 -8.13 20.34 5.44
N GLY A 26 -8.92 21.41 5.61
CA GLY A 26 -8.49 22.80 5.50
C GLY A 26 -8.40 23.36 4.07
N SER A 27 -8.11 22.55 3.03
CA SER A 27 -8.10 23.03 1.65
C SER A 27 -8.65 22.02 0.64
N ALA A 28 -9.33 22.51 -0.41
CA ALA A 28 -9.89 21.67 -1.47
C ALA A 28 -8.81 20.82 -2.19
N LYS A 29 -7.60 21.36 -2.36
CA LYS A 29 -6.48 20.64 -2.97
C LYS A 29 -5.98 19.49 -2.08
N ALA A 30 -5.94 19.70 -0.76
CA ALA A 30 -5.57 18.65 0.18
C ALA A 30 -6.65 17.55 0.22
N VAL A 31 -7.93 17.92 0.15
CA VAL A 31 -9.05 16.95 0.05
C VAL A 31 -8.93 16.12 -1.23
N GLU A 32 -8.66 16.75 -2.38
CA GLU A 32 -8.50 16.04 -3.66
C GLU A 32 -7.33 15.03 -3.60
N GLN A 33 -6.18 15.47 -3.08
CA GLN A 33 -5.00 14.63 -2.92
C GLN A 33 -5.27 13.45 -1.99
N GLU A 34 -5.84 13.71 -0.80
CA GLU A 34 -6.18 12.70 0.21
C GLU A 34 -7.21 11.70 -0.34
N ALA A 35 -8.27 12.19 -1.01
CA ALA A 35 -9.29 11.33 -1.62
C ALA A 35 -8.69 10.42 -2.70
N LYS A 36 -7.78 10.94 -3.53
CA LYS A 36 -7.09 10.17 -4.55
C LYS A 36 -6.18 9.10 -3.93
N GLU A 37 -5.38 9.47 -2.93
CA GLU A 37 -4.50 8.54 -2.21
C GLU A 37 -5.33 7.44 -1.55
N ALA A 38 -6.32 7.80 -0.73
CA ALA A 38 -7.20 6.87 -0.04
C ALA A 38 -7.91 5.90 -1.01
N PHE A 39 -8.41 6.40 -2.15
CA PHE A 39 -9.10 5.55 -3.12
C PHE A 39 -8.16 4.52 -3.76
N VAL A 40 -6.98 4.94 -4.22
CA VAL A 40 -6.00 4.04 -4.83
C VAL A 40 -5.50 3.01 -3.81
N LEU A 41 -5.22 3.44 -2.58
CA LEU A 41 -4.75 2.55 -1.51
C LEU A 41 -5.84 1.56 -1.07
N ASN A 42 -7.11 1.94 -1.08
CA ASN A 42 -8.20 0.99 -0.83
C ASN A 42 -8.26 -0.11 -1.90
N LEU A 43 -7.93 0.19 -3.16
CA LEU A 43 -7.81 -0.83 -4.22
C LEU A 43 -6.62 -1.78 -3.97
N VAL A 44 -5.50 -1.26 -3.43
CA VAL A 44 -4.37 -2.10 -3.00
C VAL A 44 -4.81 -3.03 -1.86
N ARG A 45 -5.52 -2.48 -0.86
CA ARG A 45 -6.02 -3.25 0.29
C ARG A 45 -6.97 -4.38 -0.13
N LYS A 46 -7.80 -4.14 -1.14
CA LYS A 46 -8.68 -5.16 -1.73
C LYS A 46 -7.96 -6.16 -2.64
N GLY A 47 -6.65 -5.99 -2.89
CA GLY A 47 -5.89 -6.82 -3.83
C GLY A 47 -6.28 -6.60 -5.30
N THR A 48 -7.05 -5.55 -5.62
CA THR A 48 -7.50 -5.26 -6.99
C THR A 48 -6.37 -4.71 -7.85
N ILE A 49 -5.44 -3.97 -7.26
CA ILE A 49 -4.24 -3.46 -7.93
C ILE A 49 -2.99 -3.81 -7.13
N SER A 50 -1.86 -3.97 -7.82
CA SER A 50 -0.57 -4.17 -7.18
C SER A 50 -0.03 -2.87 -6.58
N LYS A 51 0.88 -3.00 -5.60
CA LYS A 51 1.59 -1.86 -5.00
C LYS A 51 2.36 -1.05 -6.07
N ALA A 52 3.02 -1.73 -7.00
CA ALA A 52 3.69 -1.07 -8.13
C ALA A 52 2.72 -0.26 -9.00
N LYS A 53 1.50 -0.78 -9.22
CA LYS A 53 0.49 -0.04 -9.97
C LYS A 53 -0.02 1.18 -9.20
N ALA A 54 -0.17 1.09 -7.89
CA ALA A 54 -0.53 2.22 -7.05
C ALA A 54 0.52 3.33 -7.10
N ALA A 55 1.82 2.99 -7.03
CA ALA A 55 2.91 3.97 -7.18
C ALA A 55 2.83 4.70 -8.53
N GLU A 56 2.63 3.97 -9.63
CA GLU A 56 2.44 4.55 -10.97
C GLU A 56 1.23 5.50 -11.03
N LEU A 57 0.09 5.13 -10.45
CA LEU A 57 -1.14 5.94 -10.47
C LEU A 57 -1.04 7.20 -9.60
N LEU A 58 -0.26 7.14 -8.53
CA LEU A 58 -0.02 8.27 -7.62
C LEU A 58 1.16 9.13 -8.06
N GLY A 59 1.92 8.72 -9.09
CA GLY A 59 3.13 9.43 -9.52
C GLY A 59 4.25 9.37 -8.48
N LEU A 60 4.25 8.35 -7.63
CA LEU A 60 5.23 8.15 -6.57
C LEU A 60 6.30 7.14 -7.01
N SER A 61 7.51 7.29 -6.49
CA SER A 61 8.50 6.22 -6.62
C SER A 61 8.12 5.02 -5.74
N LEU A 62 8.59 3.83 -6.12
CA LEU A 62 8.41 2.61 -5.30
C LEU A 62 9.01 2.76 -3.88
N TRP A 63 10.01 3.62 -3.71
CA TRP A 63 10.66 3.88 -2.42
C TRP A 63 9.85 4.79 -1.49
N GLN A 64 8.94 5.60 -2.04
CA GLN A 64 8.05 6.48 -1.25
C GLN A 64 6.75 5.77 -0.85
N LEU A 65 6.40 4.70 -1.56
CA LEU A 65 5.16 3.96 -1.31
C LEU A 65 5.08 3.31 0.09
N PRO A 66 6.16 2.77 0.70
CA PRO A 66 6.09 2.20 2.05
C PRO A 66 5.64 3.22 3.12
N GLU A 67 6.15 4.45 3.05
CA GLU A 67 5.77 5.53 3.97
C GLU A 67 4.29 5.91 3.79
N LEU A 68 3.82 5.98 2.56
CA LEU A 68 2.40 6.17 2.29
C LEU A 68 1.54 5.02 2.81
N LEU A 69 1.93 3.77 2.55
CA LEU A 69 1.17 2.59 2.99
C LEU A 69 1.10 2.49 4.53
N ALA A 70 2.17 2.88 5.22
CA ALA A 70 2.20 2.92 6.69
C ALA A 70 1.17 3.91 7.26
N ARG A 71 0.99 5.07 6.64
CA ARG A 71 -0.04 6.06 7.05
C ARG A 71 -1.46 5.51 7.00
N TYR A 72 -1.73 4.55 6.12
CA TYR A 72 -3.04 3.92 5.94
C TYR A 72 -3.12 2.52 6.56
N GLU A 73 -2.13 2.13 7.38
CA GLU A 73 -2.07 0.83 8.05
C GLU A 73 -2.13 -0.36 7.07
N ILE A 74 -1.59 -0.19 5.86
CA ILE A 74 -1.54 -1.26 4.86
C ILE A 74 -0.17 -1.93 4.93
N PRO A 75 -0.10 -3.25 5.21
CA PRO A 75 1.17 -3.95 5.26
C PRO A 75 1.93 -3.90 3.94
N TRP A 76 3.22 -3.59 4.01
CA TRP A 76 4.13 -3.65 2.87
C TRP A 76 4.38 -5.10 2.42
N PHE A 77 4.53 -6.00 3.38
CA PHE A 77 4.58 -7.44 3.13
C PHE A 77 3.31 -8.10 3.67
N ALA A 78 2.78 -9.05 2.92
CA ALA A 78 1.82 -9.99 3.48
C ALA A 78 2.65 -11.00 4.28
N TYR A 79 2.57 -10.94 5.61
CA TYR A 79 3.14 -11.95 6.49
C TYR A 79 1.98 -12.54 7.30
N GLY A 80 1.57 -13.74 6.93
CA GLY A 80 0.41 -14.44 7.45
C GLY A 80 0.78 -15.48 8.50
N PRO A 81 -0.24 -16.05 9.17
CA PRO A 81 -0.04 -17.07 10.20
C PRO A 81 0.74 -18.30 9.70
N HIS A 82 0.50 -18.73 8.45
CA HIS A 82 1.19 -19.88 7.86
C HIS A 82 2.70 -19.63 7.71
N GLU A 83 3.09 -18.45 7.20
CA GLU A 83 4.50 -18.09 7.04
C GLU A 83 5.20 -17.99 8.40
N LEU A 84 4.49 -17.47 9.41
CA LEU A 84 4.96 -17.46 10.79
C LEU A 84 5.18 -18.87 11.36
N GLU A 85 4.21 -19.78 11.18
CA GLU A 85 4.33 -21.18 11.62
C GLU A 85 5.52 -21.87 10.94
N GLU A 86 5.71 -21.64 9.64
CA GLU A 86 6.81 -22.21 8.88
C GLU A 86 8.17 -21.73 9.39
N ASP A 87 8.30 -20.43 9.67
CA ASP A 87 9.52 -19.83 10.20
C ASP A 87 9.82 -20.32 11.63
N LEU A 88 8.80 -20.46 12.50
CA LEU A 88 8.95 -21.03 13.84
C LEU A 88 9.37 -22.51 13.78
N GLY A 89 8.80 -23.29 12.87
CA GLY A 89 9.18 -24.69 12.64
C GLY A 89 10.64 -24.81 12.17
N ARG A 90 11.07 -23.91 11.28
CA ARG A 90 12.48 -23.83 10.85
C ARG A 90 13.39 -23.52 12.03
N LEU A 91 13.07 -22.50 12.83
CA LEU A 91 13.84 -22.13 14.03
C LEU A 91 14.00 -23.31 15.00
N ALA A 92 12.91 -24.01 15.33
CA ALA A 92 12.94 -25.19 16.20
C ALA A 92 13.84 -26.32 15.62
N ALA A 93 13.77 -26.56 14.31
CA ALA A 93 14.62 -27.54 13.65
C ALA A 93 16.11 -27.17 13.68
N TYR A 94 16.43 -25.87 13.59
CA TYR A 94 17.81 -25.38 13.74
C TYR A 94 18.33 -25.61 15.16
N GLU A 95 17.54 -25.29 16.19
CA GLU A 95 17.93 -25.47 17.60
C GLU A 95 18.22 -26.95 17.92
N LEU A 96 17.38 -27.88 17.44
CA LEU A 96 17.59 -29.32 17.60
C LEU A 96 18.88 -29.83 16.93
N ARG A 97 19.30 -29.22 15.82
CA ARG A 97 20.58 -29.56 15.16
C ARG A 97 21.77 -29.04 15.94
N GLN A 98 21.67 -27.83 16.50
CA GLN A 98 22.75 -27.23 17.28
C GLN A 98 22.92 -27.91 18.65
N GLY A 99 21.84 -28.37 19.27
CA GLY A 99 21.88 -29.12 20.55
C GLY A 99 22.48 -30.54 20.45
N LYS A 100 22.57 -31.12 19.25
CA LYS A 100 23.24 -32.42 19.02
C LYS A 100 24.74 -32.32 18.76
N ASN A 101 25.26 -31.11 18.58
CA ASN A 101 26.64 -30.83 18.18
C ASN A 101 27.48 -30.22 19.33
N LYS A 102 26.96 -30.24 20.56
CA LYS A 102 27.60 -29.74 21.78
C LYS A 102 27.59 -30.85 22.83
#